data_AF-A0A8D8F9R2-F1
#
_entry.id   AF-A0A8D8F9R2-F1
#
_cell.length_a   1.000
_cell.length_b   1.000
_cell.length_c   1.000
_cell.angle_alpha   90.00
_cell.angle_beta   90.00
_cell.angle_gamma   90.00
#
_symmetry.space_group_name_H-M   'P 1'
#
loop_
_entity.id
_entity.type
_entity.pdbx_description
1 polymer ?
#
loop_
_entity_poly.entity_id
_entity_poly.type
_entity_poly.pdbx_seq_one_letter_code
_entity_poly.pdbx_strand_id
1 'polypeptide(L)'
;MSNPFDDPDEGSSGMLLLRDDAEILEGFLCPICKADLKTPERLTAHVEQQHSEEQDLLKSLREMFSFAKKKILNLDETASELARNLDSSLGQGGGGVKVENPILAAGQVVGTDCDHLSYFKAVRNPRLERYATETNKLIIRLDKLLDGLPSDPD
;
A
#
# COMPACT_ATOMS: atom_id res chain seq x y z
N MET A 1 23.83 -13.26 12.16
CA MET A 1 22.43 -13.54 11.79
C MET A 1 22.33 -13.21 10.32
N SER A 2 22.21 -14.24 9.47
CA SER A 2 22.12 -14.11 8.02
C SER A 2 20.78 -13.47 7.66
N ASN A 3 20.80 -12.52 6.73
CA ASN A 3 19.58 -11.92 6.18
C ASN A 3 18.78 -13.03 5.47
N PRO A 4 17.50 -13.27 5.82
CA PRO A 4 16.69 -14.32 5.17
C PRO A 4 16.40 -14.06 3.69
N PHE A 5 16.79 -12.89 3.18
CA PHE A 5 16.66 -12.48 1.78
C PHE A 5 17.99 -12.48 1.01
N ASP A 6 19.11 -12.84 1.66
CA ASP A 6 20.37 -13.08 0.95
C ASP A 6 20.43 -14.57 0.58
N ASP A 7 20.07 -14.88 -0.66
CA ASP A 7 20.22 -16.22 -1.25
C ASP A 7 21.72 -16.57 -1.45
N PRO A 8 22.14 -17.81 -1.16
CA PRO A 8 23.47 -18.27 -1.53
C PRO A 8 23.52 -18.61 -3.02
N ASP A 9 24.35 -17.88 -3.76
CA ASP A 9 24.82 -18.22 -5.11
C ASP A 9 25.45 -19.62 -5.10
N GLU A 10 24.78 -20.65 -5.63
CA GLU A 10 25.40 -21.84 -6.24
C GLU A 10 24.34 -22.57 -7.08
N GLY A 11 24.51 -22.54 -8.41
CA GLY A 11 23.54 -23.09 -9.36
C GLY A 11 23.53 -24.62 -9.42
N SER A 12 22.33 -25.22 -9.48
CA SER A 12 21.99 -26.33 -10.40
C SER A 12 20.53 -26.79 -10.18
N SER A 13 19.71 -26.58 -11.22
CA SER A 13 18.47 -27.27 -11.60
C SER A 13 17.69 -28.07 -10.54
N GLY A 14 16.56 -27.53 -10.08
CA GLY A 14 15.64 -28.29 -9.21
C GLY A 14 14.29 -27.64 -8.90
N MET A 15 13.48 -27.37 -9.93
CA MET A 15 12.01 -27.37 -9.86
C MET A 15 11.29 -26.34 -8.94
N LEU A 16 11.10 -25.11 -9.44
CA LEU A 16 9.91 -24.27 -9.22
C LEU A 16 9.99 -23.04 -10.13
N LEU A 17 9.63 -23.17 -11.42
CA LEU A 17 9.49 -22.01 -12.30
C LEU A 17 8.08 -21.41 -12.15
N LEU A 18 7.86 -20.64 -11.08
CA LEU A 18 7.15 -19.37 -11.25
C LEU A 18 8.21 -18.38 -11.71
N ARG A 19 8.15 -18.02 -12.99
CA ARG A 19 9.02 -17.00 -13.58
C ARG A 19 8.69 -15.66 -12.93
N ASP A 20 9.40 -15.32 -11.87
CA ASP A 20 9.43 -13.98 -11.27
C ASP A 20 10.69 -13.21 -11.69
N ASP A 21 11.11 -13.38 -12.95
CA ASP A 21 11.84 -12.34 -13.69
C ASP A 21 10.85 -11.43 -14.43
N ALA A 22 9.66 -11.20 -13.86
CA ALA A 22 8.81 -10.10 -14.30
C ALA A 22 9.48 -8.82 -13.78
N GLU A 23 10.52 -8.39 -14.51
CA GLU A 23 11.18 -7.10 -14.36
C GLU A 23 10.10 -6.07 -14.07
N ILE A 24 10.10 -5.49 -12.88
CA ILE A 24 9.02 -4.62 -12.44
C ILE A 24 9.06 -3.39 -13.36
N LEU A 25 8.15 -3.37 -14.33
CA LEU A 25 8.05 -2.32 -15.32
C LEU A 25 7.39 -1.10 -14.64
N GLU A 26 8.23 -0.29 -13.99
CA GLU A 26 7.87 0.99 -13.39
C GLU A 26 8.38 2.15 -14.25
N GLY A 27 7.58 3.21 -14.40
CA GLY A 27 7.95 4.41 -15.15
C GLY A 27 6.85 4.94 -16.06
N PHE A 28 7.25 5.69 -17.09
CA PHE A 28 6.33 6.31 -18.06
C PHE A 28 6.00 5.34 -19.19
N LEU A 29 5.24 4.30 -18.85
CA LEU A 29 4.82 3.26 -19.77
C LEU A 29 3.52 3.62 -20.47
N CYS A 30 3.45 3.34 -21.77
CA CYS A 30 2.19 3.42 -22.51
C CYS A 30 1.23 2.32 -22.00
N PRO A 31 0.00 2.67 -21.55
CA PRO A 31 -0.95 1.68 -21.05
C PRO A 31 -1.50 0.74 -22.14
N ILE A 32 -1.25 1.07 -23.41
CA ILE A 32 -1.78 0.32 -24.54
C ILE A 32 -0.70 -0.64 -25.09
N CYS A 33 0.47 -0.11 -25.47
CA CYS A 33 1.53 -0.91 -26.08
C CYS A 33 2.65 -1.31 -25.11
N LYS A 34 2.60 -0.86 -23.85
CA LYS A 34 3.59 -1.11 -22.80
C LYS A 34 5.01 -0.61 -23.12
N ALA A 35 5.15 0.33 -24.07
CA ALA A 35 6.44 0.95 -24.37
C ALA A 35 6.86 1.92 -23.26
N ASP A 36 8.14 1.87 -22.86
CA ASP A 36 8.74 2.85 -21.94
C ASP A 36 9.18 4.11 -22.69
N LEU A 37 8.57 5.23 -22.32
CA LEU A 37 8.77 6.52 -22.98
C LEU A 37 9.58 7.49 -22.12
N LYS A 38 9.97 7.07 -20.91
CA LYS A 38 10.90 7.72 -19.97
C LYS A 38 10.51 9.12 -19.47
N THR A 39 9.67 9.86 -20.17
CA THR A 39 9.18 11.19 -19.78
C THR A 39 7.68 11.35 -20.05
N PRO A 40 6.96 12.18 -19.27
CA PRO A 40 5.52 12.35 -19.42
C PRO A 40 5.13 13.03 -20.74
N GLU A 41 5.97 13.93 -21.28
CA GLU A 41 5.71 14.63 -22.54
C GLU A 41 5.75 13.65 -23.72
N ARG A 42 6.73 12.72 -23.71
CA ARG A 42 6.86 11.68 -24.73
C ARG A 42 5.74 10.65 -24.64
N LEU A 43 5.33 10.30 -23.42
CA LEU A 43 4.15 9.44 -23.19
C LEU A 43 2.89 10.06 -23.78
N THR A 44 2.64 11.33 -23.48
CA THR A 44 1.46 12.05 -23.97
C THR A 44 1.45 12.13 -25.50
N ALA A 45 2.57 12.55 -26.10
CA ALA A 45 2.71 12.62 -27.55
C ALA A 45 2.57 11.25 -28.24
N HIS A 46 3.08 10.18 -27.63
CA HIS A 46 2.96 8.82 -28.16
C HIS A 46 1.51 8.34 -28.17
N VAL A 47 0.75 8.54 -27.08
CA VAL A 47 -0.66 8.12 -27.03
C VAL A 47 -1.50 8.97 -27.99
N GLU A 48 -1.20 10.26 -28.15
CA GLU A 48 -1.90 11.13 -29.10
C GLU A 48 -1.62 10.78 -30.57
N GLN A 49 -0.39 10.37 -30.91
CA GLN A 49 0.02 10.11 -32.29
C GLN A 49 -0.17 8.65 -32.72
N GLN A 50 0.12 7.68 -31.84
CA GLN A 50 0.11 6.25 -32.16
C GLN A 50 -1.16 5.54 -31.71
N HIS A 51 -1.93 6.14 -30.81
CA HIS A 51 -3.12 5.54 -30.22
C HIS A 51 -4.35 6.47 -30.31
N SER A 52 -4.42 7.28 -31.37
CA SER A 52 -5.49 8.27 -31.57
C SER A 52 -6.90 7.67 -31.60
N GLU A 53 -7.05 6.43 -32.11
CA GLU A 53 -8.33 5.71 -32.17
C GLU A 53 -8.72 5.06 -30.82
N GLU A 54 -7.73 4.71 -29.99
CA GLU A 54 -7.94 4.01 -28.70
C GLU A 54 -8.15 4.99 -27.53
N GLN A 55 -8.03 6.30 -27.77
CA GLN A 55 -8.33 7.37 -26.80
C GLN A 55 -9.77 7.31 -26.28
N ASP A 56 -10.74 6.85 -27.08
CA ASP A 56 -12.13 6.73 -26.63
C ASP A 56 -12.33 5.62 -25.59
N LEU A 57 -11.54 4.54 -25.65
CA LEU A 57 -11.55 3.49 -24.63
C LEU A 57 -10.92 4.00 -23.32
N LEU A 58 -9.84 4.79 -23.41
CA LEU A 58 -9.21 5.43 -22.25
C LEU A 58 -10.14 6.44 -21.56
N LYS A 59 -10.98 7.15 -22.32
CA LYS A 59 -12.04 8.00 -21.76
C LYS A 59 -13.06 7.18 -20.97
N SER A 60 -13.51 6.04 -21.50
CA SER A 60 -14.43 5.14 -20.79
C SER A 60 -13.84 4.62 -19.47
N LEU A 61 -12.56 4.22 -19.47
CA LEU A 61 -11.86 3.83 -18.25
C LEU A 61 -11.74 5.01 -17.26
N ARG A 62 -11.44 6.22 -17.75
CA ARG A 62 -11.38 7.43 -16.92
C ARG A 62 -12.73 7.76 -16.27
N GLU A 63 -13.84 7.55 -16.98
CA GLU A 63 -15.20 7.70 -16.44
C GLU A 63 -15.52 6.62 -15.40
N MET A 64 -15.06 5.37 -15.58
CA MET A 64 -15.20 4.33 -14.57
C MET A 64 -14.39 4.64 -13.30
N PHE A 65 -13.15 5.13 -13.44
CA PHE A 65 -12.32 5.55 -12.32
C PHE A 65 -12.86 6.81 -11.63
N SER A 66 -13.46 7.75 -12.38
CA SER A 66 -14.09 8.94 -11.80
C SER A 66 -15.34 8.59 -10.99
N PHE A 67 -16.13 7.61 -11.45
CA PHE A 67 -17.28 7.08 -10.72
C PHE A 67 -16.86 6.37 -9.44
N ALA A 68 -15.84 5.51 -9.50
CA ALA A 68 -15.30 4.82 -8.33
C ALA A 68 -14.71 5.83 -7.32
N LYS A 69 -13.93 6.81 -7.78
CA LYS A 69 -13.37 7.87 -6.93
C LYS A 69 -14.48 8.70 -6.26
N LYS A 70 -15.56 9.03 -6.97
CA LYS A 70 -16.71 9.78 -6.42
C LYS A 70 -17.47 8.96 -5.38
N LYS A 71 -17.65 7.65 -5.59
CA LYS A 71 -18.28 6.76 -4.60
C LYS A 71 -17.42 6.51 -3.37
N ILE A 72 -16.10 6.39 -3.53
CA ILE A 72 -15.16 6.19 -2.41
C ILE A 72 -14.97 7.48 -1.60
N LEU A 73 -14.96 8.65 -2.25
CA LEU A 73 -14.88 9.94 -1.55
C LEU A 73 -16.19 10.31 -0.83
N ASN A 74 -17.34 9.92 -1.38
CA ASN A 74 -18.66 10.12 -0.75
C ASN A 74 -19.05 8.97 0.20
N LEU A 75 -18.09 8.11 0.55
CA LEU A 75 -18.32 6.96 1.41
C LEU A 75 -18.62 7.39 2.85
N ASP A 76 -18.29 8.59 3.28
CA ASP A 76 -18.52 9.04 4.67
C ASP A 76 -20.02 9.17 5.01
N GLU A 77 -20.79 9.86 4.16
CA GLU A 77 -22.25 9.98 4.32
C GLU A 77 -22.98 8.65 4.05
N THR A 78 -22.56 7.92 3.01
CA THR A 78 -23.22 6.67 2.60
C THR A 78 -22.85 5.47 3.48
N ALA A 79 -21.64 5.43 4.07
CA ALA A 79 -21.27 4.41 5.05
C ALA A 79 -22.05 4.59 6.34
N SER A 80 -22.39 5.84 6.71
CA SER A 80 -23.24 6.10 7.85
C SER A 80 -24.63 5.48 7.64
N GLU A 81 -25.24 5.60 6.45
CA GLU A 81 -26.51 4.96 6.11
C GLU A 81 -26.41 3.44 5.92
N LEU A 82 -25.31 2.95 5.32
CA LEU A 82 -25.06 1.51 5.14
C LEU A 82 -24.86 0.81 6.49
N ALA A 83 -24.20 1.46 7.45
CA ALA A 83 -24.02 0.95 8.80
C ALA A 83 -25.34 0.79 9.55
N ARG A 84 -26.28 1.74 9.40
CA ARG A 84 -27.63 1.65 10.01
C ARG A 84 -28.50 0.61 9.32
N ASN A 85 -28.37 0.46 7.99
CA ASN A 85 -29.03 -0.61 7.25
C ASN A 85 -28.46 -2.00 7.58
N LEU A 86 -27.15 -2.12 7.76
CA LEU A 86 -26.48 -3.37 8.12
C LEU A 86 -26.85 -3.80 9.54
N ASP A 87 -26.88 -2.86 10.50
CA ASP A 87 -27.34 -3.13 11.88
C ASP A 87 -28.83 -3.53 11.91
N SER A 88 -29.67 -2.87 11.10
CA SER A 88 -31.08 -3.25 10.92
C SER A 88 -31.26 -4.62 10.26
N SER A 89 -30.34 -5.02 9.38
CA SER A 89 -30.38 -6.31 8.66
C SER A 89 -29.80 -7.47 9.47
N LEU A 90 -28.94 -7.20 10.45
CA LEU A 90 -28.38 -8.20 11.37
C LEU A 90 -29.23 -8.39 12.64
N GLY A 91 -30.13 -7.45 12.94
CA GLY A 91 -31.04 -7.49 14.09
C GLY A 91 -32.39 -8.19 13.87
N GLN A 92 -32.78 -8.51 12.62
CA GLN A 92 -34.08 -9.10 12.32
C GLN A 92 -33.93 -10.52 11.76
N GLY A 93 -34.09 -11.50 12.65
CA GLY A 93 -34.06 -12.92 12.30
C GLY A 93 -35.11 -13.28 11.24
N GLY A 94 -34.72 -14.19 10.35
CA GLY A 94 -35.62 -15.05 9.58
C GLY A 94 -36.19 -14.45 8.29
N GLY A 95 -35.54 -14.75 7.15
CA GLY A 95 -36.22 -14.70 5.85
C GLY A 95 -35.52 -13.92 4.73
N GLY A 96 -34.20 -14.03 4.58
CA GLY A 96 -33.48 -13.55 3.40
C GLY A 96 -33.17 -14.71 2.44
N VAL A 97 -33.59 -14.59 1.18
CA VAL A 97 -33.31 -15.55 0.09
C VAL A 97 -31.83 -15.96 0.13
N LYS A 98 -31.56 -17.28 0.22
CA LYS A 98 -30.21 -17.84 0.03
C LYS A 98 -29.77 -17.54 -1.40
N VAL A 99 -29.07 -16.43 -1.59
CA VAL A 99 -28.16 -16.30 -2.72
C VAL A 99 -26.94 -17.12 -2.33
N GLU A 100 -26.95 -18.38 -2.72
CA GLU A 100 -25.82 -19.29 -2.52
C GLU A 100 -24.69 -18.84 -3.45
N ASN A 101 -23.90 -17.89 -2.97
CA ASN A 101 -22.69 -17.45 -3.66
C ASN A 101 -21.70 -18.63 -3.64
N PRO A 102 -21.37 -19.25 -4.79
CA PRO A 102 -20.55 -20.47 -4.84
C PRO A 102 -19.16 -20.28 -4.22
N ILE A 103 -18.68 -19.03 -4.18
CA ILE A 103 -17.39 -18.64 -3.57
C ILE A 103 -17.45 -18.72 -2.04
N LEU A 104 -18.62 -18.44 -1.44
CA LEU A 104 -18.83 -18.45 0.02
C LEU A 104 -19.39 -19.79 0.53
N ALA A 105 -19.89 -20.63 -0.37
CA ALA A 105 -20.42 -21.96 -0.06
C ALA A 105 -19.32 -23.00 0.22
N ALA A 106 -18.10 -22.76 -0.29
CA ALA A 106 -16.94 -23.59 0.01
C ALA A 106 -16.36 -23.17 1.37
N GLY A 107 -16.36 -24.09 2.34
CA GLY A 107 -15.70 -23.86 3.64
C GLY A 107 -14.22 -23.56 3.45
N GLN A 108 -13.83 -22.30 3.61
CA GLN A 108 -12.44 -21.88 3.51
C GLN A 108 -11.65 -22.41 4.72
N VAL A 109 -10.52 -23.06 4.45
CA VAL A 109 -9.59 -23.52 5.49
C VAL A 109 -8.77 -22.32 5.97
N VAL A 110 -8.57 -22.20 7.28
CA VAL A 110 -7.70 -21.18 7.87
C VAL A 110 -6.29 -21.37 7.31
N GLY A 111 -5.76 -20.33 6.64
CA GLY A 111 -4.40 -20.32 6.11
C GLY A 111 -3.35 -20.22 7.20
N THR A 112 -2.07 -20.26 6.81
CA THR A 112 -0.93 -20.06 7.72
C THR A 112 -0.64 -18.57 7.90
N ASP A 113 -0.29 -18.16 9.11
CA ASP A 113 0.22 -16.82 9.40
C ASP A 113 1.76 -16.80 9.32
N CYS A 114 2.30 -15.69 8.81
CA CYS A 114 3.75 -15.44 8.81
C CYS A 114 3.99 -14.12 9.54
N ASP A 115 4.74 -14.16 10.65
CA ASP A 115 5.13 -12.96 11.39
C ASP A 115 6.56 -12.51 11.03
N HIS A 116 6.67 -11.33 10.41
CA HIS A 116 7.94 -10.68 10.09
C HIS A 116 8.29 -9.52 11.04
N LEU A 117 7.49 -9.30 12.09
CA LEU A 117 7.63 -8.18 13.01
C LEU A 117 8.98 -8.22 13.76
N SER A 118 9.46 -9.40 14.10
CA SER A 118 10.74 -9.58 14.80
C SER A 118 11.93 -9.10 13.95
N TYR A 119 11.95 -9.44 12.65
CA TYR A 119 12.96 -8.95 11.72
C TYR A 119 12.87 -7.44 11.51
N PHE A 120 11.65 -6.93 11.29
CA PHE A 120 11.41 -5.49 11.16
C PHE A 120 11.92 -4.70 12.37
N LYS A 121 11.64 -5.18 13.60
CA LYS A 121 12.13 -4.59 14.84
C LYS A 121 13.66 -4.62 14.91
N ALA A 122 14.30 -5.73 14.54
CA ALA A 122 15.76 -5.86 14.56
C ALA A 122 16.44 -4.85 13.62
N VAL A 123 15.86 -4.54 12.47
CA VAL A 123 16.40 -3.55 11.53
C VAL A 123 16.09 -2.11 11.97
N ARG A 124 14.87 -1.87 12.49
CA ARG A 124 14.42 -0.52 12.87
C ARG A 124 15.00 -0.03 14.19
N ASN A 125 15.09 -0.89 15.21
CA ASN A 125 15.48 -0.49 16.57
C ASN A 125 16.85 0.21 16.64
N PRO A 126 17.92 -0.28 15.96
CA PRO A 126 19.21 0.39 16.00
C PRO A 126 19.18 1.84 15.49
N ARG A 127 18.32 2.13 14.49
CA ARG A 127 18.14 3.49 13.96
C ARG A 127 17.38 4.35 14.97
N LEU A 128 16.31 3.81 15.54
CA LEU A 128 15.49 4.50 16.55
C LEU A 128 16.33 4.84 17.80
N GLU A 129 17.13 3.90 18.28
CA GLU A 129 18.01 4.07 19.45
C GLU A 129 19.07 5.14 19.22
N ARG A 130 19.65 5.23 18.01
CA ARG A 130 20.59 6.31 17.67
C ARG A 130 19.94 7.68 17.82
N TYR A 131 18.77 7.87 17.20
CA TYR A 131 18.05 9.15 17.29
C TYR A 131 17.64 9.47 18.73
N ALA A 132 17.10 8.50 19.46
CA ALA A 132 16.72 8.68 20.85
C ALA A 132 17.92 9.08 21.72
N THR A 133 19.07 8.45 21.53
CA THR A 133 20.30 8.75 22.28
C THR A 133 20.79 10.18 21.98
N GLU A 134 20.79 10.60 20.72
CA GLU A 134 21.22 11.95 20.32
C GLU A 134 20.28 13.03 20.88
N THR A 135 18.97 12.82 20.78
CA THR A 135 17.95 13.73 21.35
C THR A 135 18.06 13.80 22.87
N ASN A 136 18.17 12.66 23.56
CA ASN A 136 18.30 12.63 25.03
C ASN A 136 19.57 13.37 25.48
N LYS A 137 20.68 13.23 24.76
CA LYS A 137 21.91 13.99 25.04
C LYS A 137 21.73 15.49 24.86
N LEU A 138 20.90 15.94 23.92
CA LEU A 138 20.60 17.36 23.74
C LEU A 138 19.69 17.87 24.87
N ILE A 139 18.64 17.14 25.21
CA ILE A 139 17.73 17.48 26.30
C ILE A 139 18.49 17.64 27.61
N ILE A 140 19.33 16.65 27.98
CA ILE A 140 20.13 16.71 29.22
C ILE A 140 21.10 17.91 29.20
N ARG A 141 21.64 18.27 28.04
CA ARG A 141 22.52 19.45 27.93
C ARG A 141 21.74 20.75 28.09
N LEU A 142 20.57 20.85 27.49
CA LEU A 142 19.69 22.01 27.63
C LEU A 142 19.27 22.19 29.09
N ASP A 143 18.85 21.11 29.75
CA ASP A 143 18.47 21.09 31.16
C ASP A 143 19.59 21.67 32.04
N LYS A 144 20.82 21.16 31.87
CA LYS A 144 22.00 21.67 32.58
C LYS A 144 22.37 23.13 32.28
N LEU A 145 22.01 23.63 31.09
CA LEU A 145 22.23 25.03 30.74
C LEU A 145 21.16 25.93 31.35
N LEU A 146 19.96 25.40 31.54
CA LEU A 146 18.84 26.10 32.16
C LEU A 146 18.98 26.13 33.70
N ASP A 147 19.56 25.08 34.28
CA ASP A 147 19.90 25.02 35.70
C ASP A 147 21.08 25.94 36.02
N GLY A 148 20.77 27.13 36.53
CA GLY A 148 21.77 28.11 36.97
C GLY A 148 21.84 29.40 36.15
N LEU A 149 20.82 29.69 35.32
CA LEU A 149 20.71 31.05 34.78
C LEU A 149 20.59 32.05 35.95
N PRO A 150 21.46 33.06 36.02
CA PRO A 150 21.19 34.19 36.89
C PRO A 150 19.85 34.79 36.46
N SER A 151 18.91 34.92 37.38
CA SER A 151 17.72 35.74 37.14
C SER A 151 18.20 37.12 36.74
N ASP A 152 17.75 37.61 35.58
CA ASP A 152 18.04 38.96 35.14
C ASP A 152 17.66 39.93 36.28
N PRO A 153 18.58 40.81 36.71
CA PRO A 153 18.23 41.82 37.70
C PRO A 153 17.29 42.83 37.04
N ASP A 154 16.08 42.98 37.60
CA ASP A 154 15.16 44.10 37.35
C ASP A 154 15.84 45.45 37.67
#